data_AF-A0A5C6SX02-F1
#
_entry.id   AF-A0A5C6SX02-F1
#
_cell.length_a   1.000
_cell.length_b   1.000
_cell.length_c   1.000
_cell.angle_alpha   90.00
_cell.angle_beta   90.00
_cell.angle_gamma   90.00
#
_symmetry.space_group_name_H-M   'P 1'
#
loop_
_entity.id
_entity.type
_entity.pdbx_description
1 polymer ?
#
loop_
_entity_poly.entity_id
_entity_poly.type
_entity_poly.pdbx_seq_one_letter_code
_entity_poly.pdbx_strand_id
1 'polypeptide(L)'
;MLGSKSFQNGWAKLLASLFFLLAASQLCIAAPYTTQLAVRDDQHLYSRVITPELDAYKRKLDASQAAGTYVGQDDTKFVDFTAAGDHVVGSSSFAGCFGVILATKQGTIVGHYNLDQAGLDNAKKEIPDLYSKHNDKVGGASAHLYSAVYYENGELVDGNLYNEYKKFLTDLIGREPEDHHYTEAAETVPEEDLFEDKWDHDAVSGGFVVENSGGGGADTSIFFITIERQRTSAQLPDRR
;
A
#
# COMPACT_ATOMS: atom_id res chain seq x y z
N MET A 1 -3.52 3.43 73.42
CA MET A 1 -2.58 3.39 72.29
C MET A 1 -2.88 2.16 71.45
N LEU A 2 -3.65 2.31 70.36
CA LEU A 2 -3.88 1.26 69.37
C LEU A 2 -3.09 1.65 68.11
N GLY A 3 -2.19 0.76 67.71
CA GLY A 3 -1.10 1.05 66.78
C GLY A 3 -1.56 1.40 65.37
N SER A 4 -1.05 2.52 64.87
CA SER A 4 -1.18 3.03 63.49
C SER A 4 -0.48 2.17 62.42
N LYS A 5 0.15 1.05 62.79
CA LYS A 5 0.95 0.22 61.86
C LYS A 5 0.14 -0.76 61.00
N SER A 6 -1.12 -1.03 61.35
CA SER A 6 -1.98 -1.97 60.61
C SER A 6 -2.62 -1.34 59.36
N PHE A 7 -3.05 -0.08 59.45
CA PHE A 7 -3.74 0.63 58.36
C PHE A 7 -2.83 1.01 57.18
N GLN A 8 -1.55 1.33 57.46
CA GLN A 8 -0.58 1.69 56.41
C GLN A 8 -0.24 0.50 55.50
N ASN A 9 -0.22 -0.73 56.03
CA ASN A 9 0.05 -1.94 55.25
C ASN A 9 -1.14 -2.35 54.36
N GLY A 10 -2.37 -2.07 54.77
CA GLY A 10 -3.57 -2.34 53.95
C GLY A 10 -3.66 -1.39 52.75
N TRP A 11 -3.42 -0.10 52.98
CA TRP A 11 -3.43 0.91 51.92
C TRP A 11 -2.30 0.75 50.92
N ALA A 12 -1.08 0.42 51.37
CA ALA A 12 0.04 0.14 50.47
C ALA A 12 -0.23 -1.09 49.58
N LYS A 13 -0.85 -2.14 50.13
CA LYS A 13 -1.26 -3.32 49.34
C LYS A 13 -2.38 -3.00 48.36
N LEU A 14 -3.35 -2.18 48.75
CA LEU A 14 -4.45 -1.77 47.86
C LEU A 14 -3.93 -0.90 46.70
N LEU A 15 -3.04 0.05 46.99
CA LEU A 15 -2.37 0.86 45.96
C LEU A 15 -1.50 0.00 45.04
N ALA A 16 -0.73 -0.95 45.59
CA ALA A 16 0.07 -1.88 44.78
C ALA A 16 -0.82 -2.75 43.87
N SER A 17 -1.95 -3.25 44.37
CA SER A 17 -2.93 -3.98 43.57
C SER A 17 -3.57 -3.11 42.50
N LEU A 18 -3.86 -1.83 42.78
CA LEU A 18 -4.38 -0.89 41.81
C LEU A 18 -3.37 -0.59 40.70
N PHE A 19 -2.09 -0.41 41.05
CA PHE A 19 -0.99 -0.22 40.09
C PHE A 19 -0.77 -1.48 39.24
N PHE A 20 -0.89 -2.67 39.80
CA PHE A 20 -0.84 -3.93 39.03
C PHE A 20 -2.02 -4.07 38.08
N LEU A 21 -3.24 -3.69 38.49
CA LEU A 21 -4.42 -3.67 37.64
C LEU A 21 -4.31 -2.64 36.50
N LEU A 22 -3.78 -1.45 36.78
CA LEU A 22 -3.51 -0.42 35.78
C LEU A 22 -2.41 -0.85 34.79
N ALA A 23 -1.33 -1.47 35.27
CA ALA A 23 -0.28 -2.02 34.40
C ALA A 23 -0.78 -3.19 33.53
N ALA A 24 -1.64 -4.06 34.08
CA ALA A 24 -2.29 -5.12 33.31
C ALA A 24 -3.26 -4.56 32.25
N SER A 25 -3.97 -3.47 32.54
CA SER A 25 -4.84 -2.81 31.55
C SER A 25 -4.05 -2.22 30.38
N GLN A 26 -2.82 -1.73 30.60
CA GLN A 26 -1.94 -1.28 29.51
C GLN A 26 -1.38 -2.45 28.69
N LEU A 27 -1.16 -3.63 29.29
CA LEU A 27 -0.78 -4.84 28.57
C LEU A 27 -1.93 -5.44 27.75
N CYS A 28 -3.18 -5.23 28.14
CA CYS A 28 -4.35 -5.61 27.34
C CYS A 28 -4.63 -4.63 26.18
N ILE A 29 -4.19 -3.37 26.28
CA ILE A 29 -4.25 -2.39 25.18
C ILE A 29 -3.06 -2.55 24.22
N ALA A 30 -1.99 -3.21 24.67
CA ALA A 30 -0.80 -3.53 23.87
C ALA A 30 -0.74 -5.00 23.41
N ALA A 31 -1.84 -5.75 23.53
CA ALA A 31 -1.94 -7.01 22.82
C ALA A 31 -1.91 -6.67 21.31
N PRO A 32 -0.97 -7.23 20.53
CA PRO A 32 -1.01 -7.05 19.09
C PRO A 32 -2.39 -7.53 18.64
N TYR A 33 -3.13 -6.65 17.96
CA TYR A 33 -4.31 -7.06 17.21
C TYR A 33 -3.85 -8.19 16.31
N THR A 34 -4.11 -9.43 16.71
CA THR A 34 -3.93 -10.58 15.84
C THR A 34 -5.06 -10.47 14.83
N THR A 35 -4.73 -9.86 13.70
CA THR A 35 -5.54 -9.75 12.47
C THR A 35 -6.15 -11.08 12.03
N GLN A 36 -5.70 -12.21 12.57
CA GLN A 36 -6.22 -13.55 12.31
C GLN A 36 -7.58 -13.88 12.96
N LEU A 37 -8.12 -13.07 13.88
CA LEU A 37 -9.42 -13.36 14.54
C LEU A 37 -10.53 -12.34 14.30
N ALA A 38 -10.30 -11.30 13.49
CA ALA A 38 -11.35 -10.42 12.95
C ALA A 38 -11.98 -10.99 11.65
N VAL A 39 -12.05 -12.32 11.57
CA VAL A 39 -12.42 -13.06 10.36
C VAL A 39 -13.53 -14.01 10.75
N ARG A 40 -14.79 -13.60 10.57
CA ARG A 40 -15.97 -14.47 10.28
C ARG A 40 -17.28 -13.68 10.44
N ASP A 41 -17.61 -12.88 9.40
CA ASP A 41 -18.95 -12.51 8.86
C ASP A 41 -18.96 -11.14 8.16
N ASP A 42 -17.86 -10.39 8.22
CA ASP A 42 -17.73 -8.97 7.90
C ASP A 42 -16.69 -8.65 6.80
N GLN A 43 -16.35 -9.64 5.96
CA GLN A 43 -15.25 -9.59 4.99
C GLN A 43 -15.61 -9.22 3.53
N HIS A 44 -16.87 -8.94 3.22
CA HIS A 44 -17.25 -8.65 1.83
C HIS A 44 -17.00 -7.17 1.49
N LEU A 45 -16.46 -6.91 0.29
CA LEU A 45 -16.54 -5.59 -0.34
C LEU A 45 -18.02 -5.32 -0.64
N TYR A 46 -18.74 -4.77 0.32
CA TYR A 46 -20.14 -4.41 0.15
C TYR A 46 -20.24 -3.31 -0.90
N SER A 47 -21.03 -3.54 -1.96
CA SER A 47 -21.34 -2.51 -2.94
C SER A 47 -21.86 -1.24 -2.22
N ARG A 48 -21.39 -0.07 -2.64
CA ARG A 48 -21.96 1.29 -2.40
C ARG A 48 -21.29 2.23 -1.38
N VAL A 49 -20.15 1.90 -0.77
CA VAL A 49 -19.42 2.89 0.06
C VAL A 49 -18.05 3.21 -0.55
N ILE A 50 -17.97 4.33 -1.27
CA ILE A 50 -16.67 4.92 -1.61
C ILE A 50 -16.04 5.40 -0.31
N THR A 51 -14.91 4.80 0.03
CA THR A 51 -14.23 5.11 1.28
C THR A 51 -13.37 6.37 1.14
N PRO A 52 -13.05 7.10 2.24
CA PRO A 52 -12.25 8.33 2.16
C PRO A 52 -10.88 8.14 1.49
N GLU A 53 -10.23 7.01 1.74
CA GLU A 53 -8.94 6.63 1.14
C GLU A 53 -9.09 6.32 -0.35
N LEU A 54 -10.15 5.61 -0.75
CA LEU A 54 -10.45 5.34 -2.15
C LEU A 54 -10.84 6.63 -2.89
N ASP A 55 -11.59 7.52 -2.26
CA ASP A 55 -11.94 8.85 -2.80
C ASP A 55 -10.72 9.76 -2.93
N ALA A 56 -9.82 9.77 -1.93
CA ALA A 56 -8.57 10.50 -2.00
C ALA A 56 -7.67 9.95 -3.12
N TYR A 57 -7.60 8.63 -3.27
CA TYR A 57 -6.88 7.99 -4.35
C TYR A 57 -7.48 8.32 -5.73
N LYS A 58 -8.80 8.18 -5.91
CA LYS A 58 -9.49 8.53 -7.16
C LYS A 58 -9.22 9.97 -7.56
N ARG A 59 -9.30 10.93 -6.63
CA ARG A 59 -8.94 12.34 -6.90
C ARG A 59 -7.48 12.54 -7.32
N LYS A 60 -6.55 11.78 -6.74
CA LYS A 60 -5.13 11.84 -7.12
C LYS A 60 -4.87 11.20 -8.49
N LEU A 61 -5.57 10.11 -8.83
CA LEU A 61 -5.57 9.54 -10.17
C LEU A 61 -6.09 10.56 -11.20
N ASP A 62 -7.23 11.20 -10.93
CA ASP A 62 -7.81 12.22 -11.81
C ASP A 62 -6.82 13.37 -12.03
N ALA A 63 -6.13 13.82 -10.97
CA ALA A 63 -5.08 14.83 -11.07
C ALA A 63 -3.89 14.35 -11.94
N SER A 64 -3.48 13.08 -11.81
CA SER A 64 -2.43 12.49 -12.64
C SER A 64 -2.85 12.36 -14.11
N GLN A 65 -4.10 12.01 -14.39
CA GLN A 65 -4.64 11.97 -15.74
C GLN A 65 -4.70 13.38 -16.36
N ALA A 66 -5.20 14.37 -15.61
CA ALA A 66 -5.25 15.76 -16.05
C ALA A 66 -3.85 16.35 -16.31
N ALA A 67 -2.85 15.93 -15.53
CA ALA A 67 -1.45 16.30 -15.72
C ALA A 67 -0.72 15.50 -16.83
N GLY A 68 -1.38 14.48 -17.42
CA GLY A 68 -0.77 13.60 -18.42
C GLY A 68 0.30 12.65 -17.86
N THR A 69 0.39 12.50 -16.54
CA THR A 69 1.38 11.67 -15.84
C THR A 69 0.85 10.28 -15.51
N TYR A 70 -0.43 10.00 -15.73
CA TYR A 70 -1.01 8.67 -15.51
C TYR A 70 -0.29 7.60 -16.34
N VAL A 71 0.04 6.46 -15.72
CA VAL A 71 0.72 5.32 -16.35
C VAL A 71 -0.29 4.18 -16.52
N GLY A 72 -0.61 3.86 -17.76
CA GLY A 72 -1.47 2.72 -18.09
C GLY A 72 -0.70 1.42 -18.19
N GLN A 73 -1.42 0.33 -18.46
CA GLN A 73 -0.85 -0.98 -18.73
C GLN A 73 0.14 -0.92 -19.91
N ASP A 74 1.28 -1.57 -19.74
CA ASP A 74 2.44 -1.60 -20.64
C ASP A 74 3.08 -0.24 -20.95
N ASP A 75 2.85 0.75 -20.10
CA ASP A 75 3.44 2.09 -20.21
C ASP A 75 4.51 2.33 -19.12
N THR A 76 5.42 3.26 -19.40
CA THR A 76 6.47 3.71 -18.47
C THR A 76 6.69 5.21 -18.62
N LYS A 77 6.66 5.94 -17.50
CA LYS A 77 6.87 7.38 -17.50
C LYS A 77 7.93 7.81 -16.52
N PHE A 78 8.70 8.80 -16.95
CA PHE A 78 9.51 9.64 -16.07
C PHE A 78 8.75 10.93 -15.75
N VAL A 79 8.78 11.37 -14.49
CA VAL A 79 8.26 12.67 -14.07
C VAL A 79 9.32 13.42 -13.27
N ASP A 80 9.49 14.70 -13.61
CA ASP A 80 10.47 15.61 -13.04
C ASP A 80 9.87 16.40 -11.88
N PHE A 81 10.43 16.26 -10.68
CA PHE A 81 9.99 16.96 -9.47
C PHE A 81 10.83 18.21 -9.15
N THR A 82 11.72 18.64 -10.05
CA THR A 82 12.56 19.82 -9.81
C THR A 82 11.80 21.13 -9.95
N ALA A 83 10.76 21.17 -10.78
CA ALA A 83 9.86 22.31 -10.87
C ALA A 83 9.05 22.48 -9.58
N ALA A 84 8.77 23.72 -9.19
CA ALA A 84 7.90 24.02 -8.06
C ALA A 84 6.45 23.65 -8.39
N GLY A 85 5.70 23.20 -7.37
CA GLY A 85 4.32 22.77 -7.50
C GLY A 85 4.15 21.29 -7.20
N ASP A 86 2.92 20.89 -6.91
CA ASP A 86 2.62 19.49 -6.60
C ASP A 86 2.65 18.65 -7.88
N HIS A 87 3.42 17.56 -7.81
CA HIS A 87 3.53 16.55 -8.84
C HIS A 87 2.87 15.27 -8.35
N VAL A 88 2.10 14.66 -9.24
CA VAL A 88 1.39 13.41 -8.97
C VAL A 88 1.55 12.48 -10.15
N VAL A 89 1.84 11.21 -9.89
CA VAL A 89 1.94 10.14 -10.89
C VAL A 89 1.12 8.97 -10.39
N GLY A 90 0.10 8.58 -11.13
CA GLY A 90 -0.86 7.56 -10.74
C GLY A 90 -0.87 6.38 -11.70
N SER A 91 -1.17 5.20 -11.16
CA SER A 91 -1.47 4.01 -11.94
C SER A 91 -2.51 3.18 -11.20
N SER A 92 -3.43 2.56 -11.94
CA SER A 92 -4.55 1.80 -11.39
C SER A 92 -4.83 0.54 -12.20
N SER A 93 -5.75 -0.29 -11.70
CA SER A 93 -6.26 -1.45 -12.43
C SER A 93 -5.18 -2.49 -12.71
N PHE A 94 -4.39 -2.81 -11.69
CA PHE A 94 -3.33 -3.81 -11.73
C PHE A 94 -3.84 -5.25 -11.80
N ALA A 95 -5.03 -5.54 -12.36
CA ALA A 95 -5.55 -6.90 -12.40
C ALA A 95 -4.57 -7.87 -13.09
N GLY A 96 -3.82 -8.66 -12.32
CA GLY A 96 -2.71 -9.49 -12.78
C GLY A 96 -1.55 -8.71 -13.42
N CYS A 97 -1.02 -7.67 -12.74
CA CYS A 97 0.05 -6.82 -13.26
C CYS A 97 1.20 -6.55 -12.25
N PHE A 98 2.37 -6.14 -12.76
CA PHE A 98 3.49 -5.62 -11.99
C PHE A 98 3.56 -4.10 -12.05
N GLY A 99 3.73 -3.47 -10.88
CA GLY A 99 4.09 -2.06 -10.76
C GLY A 99 5.57 -1.90 -10.41
N VAL A 100 6.27 -1.01 -11.11
CA VAL A 100 7.65 -0.64 -10.77
C VAL A 100 7.71 0.84 -10.51
N ILE A 101 8.30 1.23 -9.37
CA ILE A 101 8.49 2.64 -9.02
C ILE A 101 9.96 2.84 -8.63
N LEU A 102 10.63 3.75 -9.33
CA LEU A 102 11.92 4.30 -8.93
C LEU A 102 11.68 5.73 -8.47
N ALA A 103 11.94 6.06 -7.20
CA ALA A 103 11.65 7.37 -6.64
C ALA A 103 12.88 8.03 -5.98
N THR A 104 13.04 9.33 -6.25
CA THR A 104 13.93 10.24 -5.51
C THR A 104 13.14 11.51 -5.15
N LYS A 105 13.80 12.47 -4.49
CA LYS A 105 13.28 13.82 -4.27
C LYS A 105 13.18 14.69 -5.53
N GLN A 106 13.81 14.27 -6.62
CA GLN A 106 13.97 15.08 -7.84
C GLN A 106 13.23 14.49 -9.05
N GLY A 107 12.80 13.24 -8.98
CA GLY A 107 11.95 12.65 -9.99
C GLY A 107 11.55 11.23 -9.67
N THR A 108 10.71 10.67 -10.54
CA THR A 108 10.32 9.26 -10.47
C THR A 108 10.25 8.64 -11.85
N ILE A 109 10.52 7.34 -11.93
CA ILE A 109 10.12 6.48 -13.05
C ILE A 109 9.06 5.52 -12.53
N VAL A 110 7.92 5.47 -13.22
CA VAL A 110 6.81 4.58 -12.90
C VAL A 110 6.51 3.71 -14.11
N GLY A 111 6.39 2.41 -13.92
CA GLY A 111 5.96 1.45 -14.94
C GLY A 111 4.83 0.56 -14.44
N HIS A 112 3.97 0.15 -15.37
CA HIS A 112 2.87 -0.79 -15.15
C HIS A 112 2.93 -1.83 -16.26
N TYR A 113 3.16 -3.08 -15.91
CA TYR A 113 3.40 -4.17 -16.87
C TYR A 113 2.51 -5.37 -16.58
N ASN A 114 2.26 -6.17 -17.61
CA ASN A 114 1.56 -7.44 -17.45
C ASN A 114 2.34 -8.42 -16.56
N LEU A 115 1.61 -9.34 -15.90
CA LEU A 115 2.18 -10.49 -15.21
C LEU A 115 2.61 -11.58 -16.20
N ASP A 116 3.48 -11.23 -17.15
CA ASP A 116 4.08 -12.14 -18.12
C ASP A 116 5.51 -11.73 -18.52
N GLN A 117 6.17 -12.59 -19.30
CA GLN A 117 7.53 -12.33 -19.77
C GLN A 117 7.62 -11.09 -20.67
N ALA A 118 6.57 -10.79 -21.45
CA ALA A 118 6.58 -9.64 -22.34
C ALA A 118 6.59 -8.32 -21.55
N GLY A 119 5.86 -8.27 -20.43
CA GLY A 119 5.91 -7.19 -19.47
C GLY A 119 7.31 -6.99 -18.92
N LEU A 120 7.98 -8.06 -18.48
CA LEU A 120 9.35 -7.99 -17.98
C LEU A 120 10.35 -7.54 -19.05
N ASP A 121 10.21 -8.02 -20.28
CA ASP A 121 11.07 -7.64 -21.40
C ASP A 121 10.88 -6.15 -21.75
N ASN A 122 9.64 -5.65 -21.68
CA ASN A 122 9.34 -4.23 -21.84
C ASN A 122 9.97 -3.40 -20.69
N ALA A 123 9.84 -3.85 -19.45
CA ALA A 123 10.45 -3.21 -18.29
C ALA A 123 11.97 -3.13 -18.39
N LYS A 124 12.62 -4.23 -18.83
CA LYS A 124 14.07 -4.32 -19.06
C LYS A 124 14.56 -3.41 -20.20
N LYS A 125 13.67 -2.94 -21.07
CA LYS A 125 13.97 -1.99 -22.14
C LYS A 125 13.74 -0.55 -21.71
N GLU A 126 12.53 -0.23 -21.27
CA GLU A 126 12.10 1.16 -21.04
C GLU A 126 12.71 1.77 -19.76
N ILE A 127 12.79 1.01 -18.67
CA ILE A 127 13.29 1.52 -17.39
C ILE A 127 14.77 1.89 -17.46
N PRO A 128 15.69 1.05 -17.99
CA PRO A 128 17.10 1.43 -18.07
C PRO A 128 17.34 2.63 -18.99
N ASP A 129 16.59 2.74 -20.09
CA ASP A 129 16.68 3.87 -21.01
C ASP A 129 16.30 5.18 -20.31
N LEU A 130 15.17 5.20 -19.59
CA LEU A 130 14.75 6.36 -18.80
C LEU A 130 15.69 6.65 -17.64
N TYR A 131 16.16 5.62 -16.93
CA TYR A 131 17.07 5.76 -15.79
C TYR A 131 18.43 6.33 -16.22
N SER A 132 18.95 5.91 -17.37
CA SER A 132 20.18 6.45 -17.95
C SER A 132 19.98 7.90 -18.40
N LYS A 133 18.89 8.17 -19.12
CA LYS A 133 18.57 9.52 -19.64
C LYS A 133 18.33 10.56 -18.55
N HIS A 134 17.74 10.16 -17.44
CA HIS A 134 17.35 11.04 -16.32
C HIS A 134 18.15 10.75 -15.03
N ASN A 135 19.36 10.19 -15.18
CA ASN A 135 20.20 9.80 -14.04
C ASN A 135 20.50 10.97 -13.09
N ASP A 136 20.51 12.20 -13.61
CA ASP A 136 20.66 13.43 -12.82
C ASP A 136 19.55 13.62 -11.77
N LYS A 137 18.37 13.02 -11.99
CA LYS A 137 17.19 13.17 -11.11
C LYS A 137 16.82 11.87 -10.41
N VAL A 138 16.91 10.74 -11.10
CA VAL A 138 16.54 9.43 -10.53
C VAL A 138 17.73 8.56 -10.15
N GLY A 139 18.97 9.04 -10.31
CA GLY A 139 20.17 8.33 -9.90
C GLY A 139 20.15 8.03 -8.41
N GLY A 140 20.33 6.75 -8.06
CA GLY A 140 20.22 6.31 -6.67
C GLY A 140 18.78 6.35 -6.15
N ALA A 141 17.78 6.14 -7.02
CA ALA A 141 16.38 5.98 -6.61
C ALA A 141 16.19 4.83 -5.62
N SER A 142 15.20 4.97 -4.73
CA SER A 142 14.61 3.84 -4.03
C SER A 142 13.68 3.12 -4.99
N ALA A 143 13.85 1.81 -5.11
CA ALA A 143 13.04 0.98 -5.99
C ALA A 143 11.92 0.30 -5.17
N HIS A 144 10.71 0.26 -5.71
CA HIS A 144 9.56 -0.42 -5.15
C HIS A 144 8.96 -1.33 -6.23
N LEU A 145 8.70 -2.58 -5.87
CA LEU A 145 8.09 -3.59 -6.74
C LEU A 145 6.72 -3.95 -6.17
N TYR A 146 5.68 -3.79 -6.98
CA TYR A 146 4.29 -4.00 -6.60
C TYR A 146 3.70 -5.16 -7.40
N SER A 147 3.18 -6.19 -6.74
CA SER A 147 2.73 -7.44 -7.39
C SER A 147 1.49 -8.04 -6.75
N ALA A 148 0.73 -8.79 -7.54
CA ALA A 148 -0.40 -9.58 -7.04
C ALA A 148 0.07 -10.70 -6.09
N VAL A 149 -0.73 -10.93 -5.05
CA VAL A 149 -0.69 -12.11 -4.18
C VAL A 149 -2.09 -12.69 -4.06
N TYR A 150 -2.19 -14.01 -3.84
CA TYR A 150 -3.47 -14.66 -3.59
C TYR A 150 -4.03 -14.24 -2.23
N TYR A 151 -5.33 -13.95 -2.17
CA TYR A 151 -5.99 -13.53 -0.94
C TYR A 151 -5.96 -14.60 0.16
N GLU A 152 -6.11 -15.87 -0.21
CA GLU A 152 -6.23 -16.98 0.74
C GLU A 152 -4.96 -17.22 1.56
N ASN A 153 -3.79 -17.14 0.92
CA ASN A 153 -2.53 -17.58 1.51
C ASN A 153 -1.41 -16.52 1.46
N GLY A 154 -1.62 -15.39 0.77
CA GLY A 154 -0.62 -14.33 0.62
C GLY A 154 0.58 -14.71 -0.25
N GLU A 155 0.53 -15.84 -0.96
CA GLU A 155 1.60 -16.24 -1.88
C GLU A 155 1.55 -15.39 -3.16
N LEU A 156 2.72 -15.13 -3.75
CA LEU A 156 2.84 -14.44 -5.03
C LEU A 156 2.13 -15.23 -6.13
N VAL A 157 1.34 -14.51 -6.95
CA VAL A 157 0.65 -15.12 -8.10
C VAL A 157 1.67 -15.68 -9.11
N ASP A 158 2.77 -14.95 -9.36
CA ASP A 158 3.92 -15.44 -10.12
C ASP A 158 5.25 -15.13 -9.40
N GLY A 159 5.68 -16.06 -8.54
CA GLY A 159 6.93 -15.92 -7.79
C GLY A 159 8.20 -15.98 -8.65
N ASN A 160 8.18 -16.64 -9.81
CA ASN A 160 9.36 -16.73 -10.68
C ASN A 160 9.60 -15.38 -11.35
N LEU A 161 8.57 -14.84 -11.98
CA LEU A 161 8.64 -13.57 -12.67
C LEU A 161 8.89 -12.42 -11.68
N TYR A 162 8.29 -12.47 -10.49
CA TYR A 162 8.60 -11.55 -9.39
C TYR A 162 10.09 -11.50 -9.07
N ASN A 163 10.72 -12.67 -8.89
CA ASN A 163 12.15 -12.75 -8.57
C ASN A 163 13.03 -12.26 -9.73
N GLU A 164 12.60 -12.43 -10.98
CA GLU A 164 13.30 -11.86 -12.12
C GLU A 164 13.22 -10.33 -12.16
N TYR A 165 12.06 -9.74 -11.91
CA TYR A 165 11.91 -8.29 -11.74
C TYR A 165 12.80 -7.79 -10.60
N LYS A 166 12.74 -8.45 -9.45
CA LYS A 166 13.54 -8.10 -8.27
C LYS A 166 15.04 -8.12 -8.56
N LYS A 167 15.52 -9.16 -9.25
CA LYS A 167 16.91 -9.24 -9.71
C LYS A 167 17.25 -8.11 -10.67
N PHE A 168 16.42 -7.90 -11.69
CA PHE A 168 16.61 -6.84 -12.68
C PHE A 168 16.76 -5.46 -12.02
N LEU A 169 15.85 -5.10 -11.10
CA LEU A 169 15.90 -3.82 -10.39
C LEU A 169 17.12 -3.74 -9.46
N THR A 170 17.48 -4.83 -8.81
CA THR A 170 18.69 -4.90 -7.97
C THR A 170 19.95 -4.66 -8.80
N ASP A 171 20.07 -5.28 -9.97
CA ASP A 171 21.22 -5.09 -10.86
C ASP A 171 21.29 -3.64 -11.38
N LEU A 172 20.14 -3.02 -11.65
CA LEU A 172 20.07 -1.64 -12.16
C LEU A 172 20.39 -0.58 -11.09
N ILE A 173 19.86 -0.74 -9.88
CA ILE A 173 19.90 0.28 -8.81
C ILE A 173 21.02 0.00 -7.80
N GLY A 174 21.51 -1.25 -7.72
CA GLY A 174 22.54 -1.70 -6.77
C GLY A 174 22.02 -2.03 -5.37
N ARG A 175 20.69 -2.05 -5.18
CA ARG A 175 20.02 -2.44 -3.94
C ARG A 175 18.71 -3.15 -4.24
N GLU A 176 18.31 -4.02 -3.33
CA GLU A 176 17.06 -4.75 -3.40
C GLU A 176 15.86 -3.77 -3.35
N PRO A 177 14.84 -3.94 -4.21
CA PRO A 177 13.64 -3.13 -4.15
C PRO A 177 12.82 -3.46 -2.90
N GLU A 178 12.04 -2.49 -2.43
CA GLU A 178 11.01 -2.72 -1.43
C GLU A 178 9.83 -3.50 -2.05
N ASP A 179 9.40 -4.53 -1.35
CA ASP A 179 8.32 -5.42 -1.79
C ASP A 179 6.95 -4.85 -1.36
N HIS A 180 6.02 -4.73 -2.30
CA HIS A 180 4.64 -4.28 -2.08
C HIS A 180 3.67 -5.23 -2.77
N HIS A 181 2.51 -5.47 -2.16
CA HIS A 181 1.56 -6.46 -2.66
C HIS A 181 0.12 -5.98 -2.68
N TYR A 182 -0.68 -6.55 -3.57
CA TYR A 182 -2.12 -6.38 -3.62
C TYR A 182 -2.82 -7.69 -3.94
N THR A 183 -4.09 -7.75 -3.60
CA THR A 183 -4.99 -8.86 -3.90
C THR A 183 -5.96 -8.42 -4.97
N GLU A 184 -6.36 -9.35 -5.83
CA GLU A 184 -7.42 -9.11 -6.80
C GLU A 184 -8.75 -8.86 -6.08
N ALA A 185 -9.51 -7.85 -6.53
CA ALA A 185 -10.80 -7.56 -5.92
C ALA A 185 -11.75 -8.76 -5.99
N ALA A 186 -11.77 -9.47 -7.11
CA ALA A 186 -12.63 -10.64 -7.33
C ALA A 186 -12.32 -11.81 -6.38
N GLU A 187 -11.06 -12.00 -5.94
CA GLU A 187 -10.70 -13.07 -5.00
C GLU A 187 -11.28 -12.85 -3.60
N THR A 188 -11.73 -11.64 -3.31
CA THR A 188 -12.29 -11.27 -2.02
C THR A 188 -13.81 -11.39 -1.94
N VAL A 189 -14.44 -11.82 -3.03
CA VAL A 189 -15.89 -11.95 -3.20
C VAL A 189 -16.25 -13.43 -3.33
N PRO A 190 -17.26 -13.93 -2.58
CA PRO A 190 -17.80 -15.27 -2.78
C PRO A 190 -18.27 -15.48 -4.22
N GLU A 191 -18.10 -16.71 -4.73
CA GLU A 191 -18.50 -17.06 -6.09
C GLU A 191 -19.97 -16.73 -6.37
N GLU A 192 -20.85 -16.98 -5.38
CA GLU A 192 -22.28 -16.64 -5.43
C GLU A 192 -22.55 -15.14 -5.63
N ASP A 193 -21.79 -14.27 -4.97
CA ASP A 193 -21.95 -12.82 -5.07
C ASP A 193 -21.35 -12.24 -6.36
N LEU A 194 -20.34 -12.92 -6.94
CA LEU A 194 -19.80 -12.60 -8.27
C LEU A 194 -20.84 -12.83 -9.37
N PHE A 195 -21.60 -13.93 -9.29
CA PHE A 195 -22.63 -14.26 -10.28
C PHE A 195 -23.93 -13.46 -10.11
N GLU A 196 -24.23 -13.01 -8.89
CA GLU A 196 -25.43 -12.23 -8.59
C GLU A 196 -25.23 -10.71 -8.70
N ASP A 197 -24.06 -10.25 -9.16
CA ASP A 197 -23.74 -8.83 -9.35
C ASP A 197 -23.79 -8.02 -8.03
N LYS A 198 -23.51 -8.68 -6.91
CA LYS A 198 -23.63 -8.11 -5.55
C LYS A 198 -22.35 -7.45 -5.03
N TRP A 199 -21.33 -7.34 -5.87
CA TRP A 199 -20.02 -6.82 -5.51
C TRP A 199 -19.80 -5.41 -6.06
N ASP A 200 -18.79 -4.71 -5.52
CA ASP A 200 -18.42 -3.38 -5.99
C ASP A 200 -17.57 -3.48 -7.27
N HIS A 201 -18.18 -3.25 -8.44
CA HIS A 201 -17.46 -3.18 -9.73
C HIS A 201 -16.43 -2.06 -9.79
N ASP A 202 -16.54 -1.04 -8.92
CA ASP A 202 -15.57 0.04 -8.82
C ASP A 202 -14.41 -0.32 -7.88
N ALA A 203 -14.40 -1.52 -7.28
CA ALA A 203 -13.29 -2.00 -6.50
C ALA A 203 -12.05 -2.11 -7.39
N VAL A 204 -10.93 -1.59 -6.89
CA VAL A 204 -9.71 -1.53 -7.68
C VAL A 204 -8.84 -2.73 -7.32
N SER A 205 -8.55 -3.59 -8.30
CA SER A 205 -7.47 -4.60 -8.23
C SER A 205 -6.11 -3.90 -8.22
N GLY A 206 -5.73 -3.37 -7.07
CA GLY A 206 -4.45 -2.70 -6.87
C GLY A 206 -4.29 -1.35 -7.59
N GLY A 207 -3.35 -0.56 -7.09
CA GLY A 207 -3.01 0.73 -7.67
C GLY A 207 -2.11 1.53 -6.75
N PHE A 208 -1.52 2.59 -7.28
CA PHE A 208 -0.71 3.48 -6.47
C PHE A 208 -0.66 4.90 -7.02
N VAL A 209 -0.21 5.80 -6.16
CA VAL A 209 0.11 7.18 -6.51
C VAL A 209 1.47 7.52 -5.91
N VAL A 210 2.31 8.19 -6.70
CA VAL A 210 3.56 8.83 -6.27
C VAL A 210 3.33 10.34 -6.23
N GLU A 211 3.65 10.99 -5.12
CA GLU A 211 3.45 12.42 -4.89
C GLU A 211 4.73 13.10 -4.44
N ASN A 212 4.95 14.32 -4.94
CA ASN A 212 6.07 15.15 -4.49
C ASN A 212 5.68 16.64 -4.64
N SER A 213 5.91 17.45 -3.62
CA SER A 213 5.58 18.89 -3.64
C SER A 213 6.54 19.77 -4.48
N GLY A 214 7.48 19.14 -5.16
CA GLY A 214 8.38 19.74 -6.14
C GLY A 214 9.58 20.48 -5.54
N GLY A 215 10.22 21.27 -6.39
CA GLY A 215 11.37 22.10 -6.03
C GLY A 215 12.68 21.33 -5.79
N GLY A 216 12.72 20.02 -6.08
CA GLY A 216 13.93 19.19 -6.04
C GLY A 216 14.47 18.84 -4.64
N GLY A 217 13.78 19.25 -3.58
CA GLY A 217 14.17 19.00 -2.19
C GLY A 217 13.09 18.34 -1.33
N ALA A 218 11.85 18.26 -1.81
CA ALA A 218 10.74 17.65 -1.11
C ALA A 218 10.85 16.12 -1.08
N ASP A 219 10.37 15.52 0.01
CA ASP A 219 10.28 14.06 0.10
C ASP A 219 9.19 13.53 -0.83
N THR A 220 9.45 12.37 -1.43
CA THR A 220 8.48 11.67 -2.29
C THR A 220 7.67 10.70 -1.44
N SER A 221 6.35 10.78 -1.56
CA SER A 221 5.42 9.86 -0.93
C SER A 221 4.89 8.86 -1.96
N ILE A 222 4.71 7.61 -1.56
CA ILE A 222 4.09 6.57 -2.38
C ILE A 222 2.92 6.01 -1.59
N PHE A 223 1.75 6.05 -2.19
CA PHE A 223 0.52 5.54 -1.61
C PHE A 223 0.01 4.38 -2.45
N PHE A 224 0.04 3.18 -1.89
CA PHE A 224 -0.52 1.97 -2.50
C PHE A 224 -1.97 1.76 -2.04
N ILE A 225 -2.84 1.38 -2.97
CA ILE A 225 -4.20 0.90 -2.70
C ILE A 225 -4.18 -0.62 -2.66
N THR A 226 -4.62 -1.19 -1.54
CA THR A 226 -4.86 -2.64 -1.40
C THR A 226 -6.33 -2.86 -1.08
N ILE A 227 -6.81 -4.10 -1.20
CA ILE A 227 -8.19 -4.43 -0.82
C ILE A 227 -8.43 -4.18 0.67
N GLU A 228 -7.44 -4.42 1.54
CA GLU A 228 -7.54 -4.14 2.97
C GLU A 228 -7.69 -2.65 3.26
N ARG A 229 -7.02 -1.78 2.49
CA ARG A 229 -7.19 -0.32 2.59
C ARG A 229 -8.57 0.12 2.12
N GLN A 230 -9.14 -0.55 1.12
CA GLN A 230 -10.53 -0.35 0.69
C GLN A 230 -11.53 -0.86 1.76
N ARG A 231 -11.22 -1.93 2.49
CA ARG A 231 -12.07 -2.50 3.56
C ARG A 231 -12.00 -1.79 4.91
N THR A 232 -10.81 -1.44 5.39
CA THR A 232 -10.59 -0.81 6.72
C THR A 232 -11.34 0.52 6.85
N SER A 233 -11.56 1.16 5.71
CA SER A 233 -12.26 2.43 5.58
C SER A 233 -13.79 2.26 5.38
N ALA A 234 -14.27 1.04 5.15
CA ALA A 234 -15.68 0.65 5.23
C ALA A 234 -16.13 0.31 6.68
N GLN A 235 -15.18 0.11 7.61
CA GLN A 235 -15.45 -0.28 9.01
C GLN A 235 -15.54 0.89 10.01
N LEU A 236 -15.90 2.10 9.58
CA LEU A 236 -16.23 3.15 10.56
C LEU A 236 -17.53 2.77 11.28
N PRO A 237 -17.54 2.73 12.64
CA PRO A 237 -18.69 2.27 13.38
C PRO A 237 -19.86 3.23 13.20
N ASP A 238 -21.02 2.64 13.00
CA ASP A 238 -22.35 3.21 13.12
C ASP A 238 -22.38 4.18 14.31
N ARG A 239 -22.22 5.50 14.07
CA ARG A 239 -22.44 6.51 15.11
C ARG A 239 -23.95 6.62 15.30
N ARG A 240 -24.49 5.72 16.12
CA ARG A 240 -25.80 5.89 16.78
C ARG A 240 -25.71 6.94 17.87
#